data_AF-A0A847FND8-F1
#
_entry.id   AF-A0A847FND8-F1
#
_cell.length_a   1.000
_cell.length_b   1.000
_cell.length_c   1.000
_cell.angle_alpha   90.00
_cell.angle_beta   90.00
_cell.angle_gamma   90.00
#
_symmetry.space_group_name_H-M   'P 1'
#
loop_
_entity.id
_entity.type
_entity.pdbx_description
1 polymer ?
#
loop_
_entity_poly.entity_id
_entity_poly.type
_entity_poly.pdbx_seq_one_letter_code
_entity_poly.pdbx_strand_id
1 'polypeptide(L)'
;MSEQATTTQNERALAALAHGSILLGLFSNGIGGIVTALVIWVVQRQKSAYVAHQALQALVYQVATFLLTMLAWCCWGLLWTAMILVPIIGNPGLYDTAPPAGMWVGLAIMVVPLGVWGLTILYGLWGAIRTLGGHDFEYAIIGNWVKTQ
;
A
#
# COMPACT_ATOMS: atom_id res chain seq x y z
N MET A 1 -36.90 -4.69 -9.14
CA MET A 1 -35.66 -5.44 -9.52
C MET A 1 -34.81 -4.45 -10.30
N SER A 2 -33.82 -3.85 -9.65
CA SER A 2 -32.99 -2.81 -10.28
C SER A 2 -32.12 -3.43 -11.37
N GLU A 3 -32.31 -2.95 -12.59
CA GLU A 3 -31.55 -3.26 -13.78
C GLU A 3 -30.06 -2.95 -13.53
N GLN A 4 -29.29 -3.97 -13.13
CA GLN A 4 -27.84 -3.87 -13.14
C GLN A 4 -27.43 -3.75 -14.61
N ALA A 5 -27.17 -2.53 -15.06
CA ALA A 5 -26.34 -2.33 -16.23
C ALA A 5 -25.05 -3.13 -16.00
N THR A 6 -24.91 -4.25 -16.70
CA THR A 6 -23.76 -5.14 -16.56
C THR A 6 -22.50 -4.33 -16.81
N THR A 7 -21.67 -4.15 -15.77
CA THR A 7 -20.38 -3.47 -15.87
C THR A 7 -19.61 -4.04 -17.06
N THR A 8 -19.18 -3.17 -17.96
CA THR A 8 -18.50 -3.59 -19.19
C THR A 8 -17.12 -4.17 -18.86
N GLN A 9 -16.59 -5.01 -19.76
CA GLN A 9 -15.25 -5.56 -19.60
C GLN A 9 -14.17 -4.46 -19.49
N ASN A 10 -14.34 -3.35 -20.22
CA ASN A 10 -13.42 -2.22 -20.15
C ASN A 10 -13.46 -1.52 -18.78
N GLU A 11 -14.64 -1.35 -18.20
CA GLU A 11 -14.78 -0.78 -16.86
C GLU A 11 -14.16 -1.69 -15.79
N ARG A 12 -14.35 -3.01 -15.90
CA ARG A 12 -13.71 -3.99 -15.02
C ARG A 12 -12.19 -3.95 -15.14
N ALA A 13 -11.66 -3.87 -16.36
CA ALA A 13 -10.22 -3.75 -16.60
C ALA A 13 -9.64 -2.45 -16.02
N LEU A 14 -10.33 -1.32 -16.18
CA LEU A 14 -9.90 -0.04 -15.62
C LEU A 14 -9.92 -0.02 -14.09
N ALA A 15 -10.96 -0.58 -13.47
CA ALA A 15 -11.00 -0.77 -12.03
C ALA A 15 -9.84 -1.66 -11.56
N ALA A 16 -9.62 -2.79 -12.24
CA ALA A 16 -8.51 -3.70 -11.93
C ALA A 16 -7.15 -3.04 -12.08
N LEU A 17 -6.94 -2.22 -13.10
CA LEU A 17 -5.72 -1.43 -13.29
C LEU A 17 -5.53 -0.39 -12.18
N ALA A 18 -6.60 0.24 -11.69
CA ALA A 18 -6.50 1.19 -10.59
C ALA A 18 -5.98 0.50 -9.32
N HIS A 19 -6.48 -0.67 -8.97
CA HIS A 19 -5.96 -1.45 -7.83
C HIS A 19 -4.57 -2.04 -8.10
N GLY A 20 -4.37 -2.63 -9.29
CA GLY A 20 -3.13 -3.27 -9.70
C GLY A 20 -1.96 -2.29 -9.86
N SER A 21 -2.25 -1.00 -10.04
CA SER A 21 -1.24 0.05 -10.10
C SER A 21 -0.38 0.15 -8.84
N ILE A 22 -0.79 -0.44 -7.71
CA ILE A 22 0.05 -0.57 -6.52
C ILE A 22 1.43 -1.18 -6.81
N LEU A 23 1.52 -2.05 -7.83
CA LEU A 23 2.80 -2.63 -8.29
C LEU A 23 3.74 -1.59 -8.93
N LEU A 24 3.21 -0.51 -9.51
CA LEU A 24 4.04 0.58 -10.01
C LEU A 24 4.78 1.27 -8.86
N GLY A 25 4.22 1.22 -7.64
CA GLY A 25 4.90 1.68 -6.42
C GLY A 25 6.25 1.01 -6.19
N LEU A 26 6.45 -0.24 -6.64
CA LEU A 26 7.72 -0.96 -6.51
C LEU A 26 8.87 -0.26 -7.23
N PHE A 27 8.58 0.37 -8.37
CA PHE A 27 9.57 1.00 -9.25
C PHE A 27 9.68 2.52 -9.07
N SER A 28 8.80 3.10 -8.25
CA SER A 28 8.61 4.55 -8.14
C SER A 28 8.56 5.04 -6.69
N ASN A 29 9.06 4.23 -5.75
CA ASN A 29 9.02 4.52 -4.32
C ASN A 29 7.60 4.84 -3.81
N GLY A 30 6.60 4.08 -4.27
CA GLY A 30 5.19 4.20 -3.86
C GLY A 30 4.36 5.23 -4.64
N ILE A 31 4.98 6.17 -5.35
CA ILE A 31 4.25 7.31 -5.97
C ILE A 31 3.50 6.90 -7.24
N GLY A 32 4.09 6.03 -8.06
CA GLY A 32 3.56 5.68 -9.38
C GLY A 32 2.17 5.05 -9.31
N GLY A 33 1.92 4.17 -8.34
CA GLY A 33 0.59 3.58 -8.16
C GLY A 33 -0.47 4.60 -7.76
N ILE A 34 -0.15 5.50 -6.83
CA ILE A 34 -1.04 6.58 -6.39
C ILE A 34 -1.40 7.47 -7.58
N VAL A 35 -0.40 7.89 -8.36
CA VAL A 35 -0.62 8.74 -9.54
C VAL A 35 -1.48 8.03 -10.57
N THR A 36 -1.22 6.75 -10.86
CA THR A 36 -2.04 5.99 -11.82
C THR A 36 -3.50 5.86 -11.35
N ALA A 37 -3.75 5.52 -10.08
CA ALA A 37 -5.11 5.46 -9.54
C ALA A 37 -5.82 6.83 -9.61
N LEU A 38 -5.10 7.91 -9.29
CA LEU A 38 -5.61 9.29 -9.41
C LEU A 38 -5.97 9.64 -10.85
N VAL A 39 -5.10 9.34 -11.81
CA VAL A 39 -5.33 9.61 -13.23
C VAL A 39 -6.58 8.85 -13.71
N ILE A 40 -6.70 7.56 -13.37
CA ILE A 40 -7.88 6.76 -13.74
C ILE A 40 -9.14 7.37 -13.14
N TRP A 41 -9.11 7.77 -11.86
CA TRP A 41 -10.24 8.42 -11.20
C TRP A 41 -10.63 9.74 -11.90
N VAL A 42 -9.70 10.65 -12.14
CA VAL A 42 -9.97 11.94 -12.79
C VAL A 42 -10.55 11.75 -14.21
N VAL A 43 -10.01 10.81 -14.97
CA VAL A 43 -10.45 10.56 -16.36
C VAL A 43 -11.83 9.90 -16.41
N GLN A 44 -12.17 9.06 -15.42
CA GLN A 44 -13.38 8.24 -15.44
C GLN A 44 -14.52 8.76 -14.55
N ARG A 45 -14.27 9.75 -13.67
CA ARG A 45 -15.28 10.29 -12.74
C ARG A 45 -16.57 10.82 -13.38
N GLN A 46 -16.54 11.21 -14.65
CA GLN A 46 -17.74 11.66 -15.38
C GLN A 46 -18.22 10.66 -16.44
N LYS A 47 -17.51 9.54 -16.63
CA LYS A 47 -17.79 8.56 -17.67
C LYS A 47 -18.38 7.26 -17.12
N SER A 48 -17.89 6.81 -15.96
CA SER A 48 -18.35 5.59 -15.31
C SER A 48 -18.31 5.74 -13.79
N ALA A 49 -19.49 5.68 -13.16
CA ALA A 49 -19.62 5.72 -11.71
C ALA A 49 -18.90 4.54 -11.03
N TYR A 50 -18.97 3.34 -11.64
CA TYR A 50 -18.30 2.15 -11.12
C TYR A 50 -16.78 2.32 -11.11
N VAL A 51 -16.17 2.71 -12.24
CA VAL A 51 -14.72 2.89 -12.33
C VAL A 51 -14.26 4.02 -11.42
N ALA A 52 -15.02 5.11 -11.36
CA ALA A 52 -14.73 6.22 -10.46
C ALA A 52 -14.68 5.76 -9.00
N HIS A 53 -15.66 4.97 -8.56
CA HIS A 53 -15.72 4.47 -7.20
C HIS A 53 -14.52 3.56 -6.88
N GLN A 54 -14.25 2.57 -7.73
CA GLN A 54 -13.13 1.63 -7.55
C GLN A 54 -11.77 2.34 -7.60
N ALA A 55 -11.58 3.29 -8.54
CA ALA A 55 -10.35 4.05 -8.64
C ALA A 55 -10.12 4.98 -7.45
N LEU A 56 -11.18 5.60 -6.91
CA LEU A 56 -11.09 6.41 -5.70
C LEU A 56 -10.74 5.55 -4.47
N GLN A 57 -11.37 4.39 -4.34
CA GLN A 57 -11.02 3.42 -3.29
C GLN A 57 -9.56 2.99 -3.39
N ALA A 58 -9.08 2.64 -4.59
CA ALA A 58 -7.68 2.29 -4.84
C ALA A 58 -6.74 3.44 -4.50
N LEU A 59 -7.09 4.67 -4.87
CA LEU A 59 -6.31 5.86 -4.57
C LEU A 59 -6.16 6.07 -3.05
N VAL A 60 -7.28 6.09 -2.32
CA VAL A 60 -7.29 6.29 -0.86
C VAL A 60 -6.51 5.17 -0.18
N TYR A 61 -6.69 3.92 -0.62
CA TYR A 61 -5.93 2.79 -0.11
C TYR A 61 -4.43 2.95 -0.32
N GLN A 62 -3.99 3.24 -1.54
CA GLN A 62 -2.58 3.38 -1.85
C GLN A 62 -1.93 4.52 -1.06
N VAL A 63 -2.61 5.66 -0.92
CA VAL A 63 -2.14 6.78 -0.07
C VAL A 63 -2.03 6.35 1.40
N ALA A 64 -3.06 5.70 1.95
CA ALA A 64 -3.05 5.25 3.33
C ALA A 64 -1.93 4.22 3.59
N THR A 65 -1.75 3.25 2.70
CA THR A 65 -0.69 2.24 2.81
C THR A 65 0.70 2.83 2.60
N PHE A 66 0.84 3.84 1.75
CA PHE A 66 2.10 4.56 1.57
C PHE A 66 2.51 5.26 2.88
N LEU A 67 1.58 5.99 3.51
CA LEU A 67 1.84 6.63 4.80
C LEU A 67 2.14 5.61 5.91
N LEU A 68 1.38 4.51 5.96
CA LEU A 68 1.59 3.44 6.94
C LEU A 68 2.96 2.77 6.79
N THR A 69 3.35 2.44 5.55
CA THR A 69 4.64 1.79 5.28
C THR A 69 5.79 2.76 5.51
N MET A 70 5.64 4.04 5.15
CA MET A 70 6.61 5.08 5.48
C MET A 70 6.81 5.22 6.99
N LEU A 71 5.72 5.26 7.77
CA LEU A 71 5.79 5.29 9.23
C LEU A 71 6.49 4.03 9.79
N ALA A 72 6.16 2.84 9.29
CA ALA A 72 6.79 1.60 9.71
C ALA A 72 8.31 1.60 9.45
N TRP A 73 8.74 2.11 8.29
CA TRP A 73 10.16 2.27 7.97
C TRP A 73 10.85 3.30 8.85
N CYS A 74 10.21 4.44 9.14
CA CYS A 74 10.76 5.44 10.07
C CYS A 74 10.91 4.88 11.49
N CYS A 75 9.88 4.20 12.02
CA CYS A 75 9.93 3.57 13.33
C CYS A 75 11.03 2.51 13.40
N TRP A 76 11.13 1.65 12.39
CA TRP A 76 12.19 0.65 12.30
C TRP A 76 13.57 1.30 12.25
N GLY A 77 13.78 2.30 11.40
CA GLY A 77 15.05 3.00 11.24
C GLY A 77 15.50 3.66 12.54
N LEU A 78 14.59 4.36 13.24
CA LEU A 78 14.88 4.96 14.55
C LEU A 78 15.26 3.92 15.60
N LEU A 79 14.51 2.82 15.69
CA LEU A 79 14.81 1.74 16.63
C LEU A 79 16.16 1.06 16.31
N TRP A 80 16.42 0.77 15.04
CA TRP A 80 17.68 0.17 14.60
C TRP A 80 18.87 1.08 14.89
N THR A 81 18.76 2.37 14.58
CA THR A 81 19.80 3.35 14.90
C THR A 81 20.01 3.48 16.41
N ALA A 82 18.95 3.52 17.22
CA ALA A 82 19.07 3.59 18.68
C ALA A 82 19.76 2.34 19.25
N MET A 83 19.43 1.15 18.75
CA MET A 83 20.05 -0.12 19.17
C MET A 83 21.55 -0.20 18.84
N ILE A 84 22.01 0.56 17.84
CA ILE A 84 23.43 0.60 17.45
C ILE A 84 24.16 1.76 18.14
N LEU A 85 23.61 2.97 18.16
CA LEU A 85 24.33 4.15 18.65
C LEU A 85 24.41 4.24 20.17
N VAL A 86 23.36 3.83 20.90
CA VAL A 86 23.35 3.92 22.37
C VAL A 86 24.48 3.09 22.99
N PRO A 87 24.71 1.82 22.58
CA PRO A 87 25.82 1.05 23.13
C PRO A 87 27.21 1.55 22.68
N ILE A 88 27.35 2.11 21.46
CA ILE A 88 28.62 2.72 20.99
C ILE A 88 29.03 3.88 21.89
N ILE A 89 28.08 4.76 22.24
CA ILE A 89 28.36 5.91 23.11
C ILE A 89 28.72 5.44 24.52
N GLY A 90 28.01 4.42 25.03
CA GLY A 90 28.22 3.91 26.39
C GLY A 90 29.51 3.10 26.56
N ASN A 91 29.90 2.29 25.57
CA ASN A 91 31.10 1.45 25.60
C ASN A 91 31.62 1.24 24.16
N PRO A 92 32.49 2.14 23.65
CA PRO A 92 32.97 2.08 22.27
C PRO A 92 33.69 0.77 21.92
N GLY A 93 34.45 0.20 22.88
CA GLY A 93 35.21 -1.04 22.69
C GLY A 93 34.36 -2.32 22.62
N LEU A 94 33.05 -2.22 22.85
CA LEU A 94 32.13 -3.38 22.77
C LEU A 94 32.02 -3.94 21.33
N TYR A 95 32.45 -3.15 20.34
CA TYR A 95 32.29 -3.42 18.90
C TYR A 95 33.59 -3.92 18.26
N ASP A 96 34.72 -3.91 18.97
CA ASP A 96 36.03 -4.30 18.44
C ASP A 96 36.13 -5.81 18.21
N THR A 97 35.35 -6.60 18.94
CA THR A 97 35.40 -8.07 18.90
C THR A 97 34.23 -8.72 18.17
N ALA A 98 33.06 -8.07 18.14
CA ALA A 98 31.87 -8.60 17.48
C ALA A 98 30.85 -7.48 17.16
N PRO A 99 30.06 -7.62 16.08
CA PRO A 99 28.91 -6.74 15.84
C PRO A 99 27.93 -6.83 17.02
N PRO A 100 27.30 -5.72 17.42
CA PRO A 100 26.42 -5.69 18.58
C PRO A 100 25.19 -6.57 18.34
N ALA A 101 24.70 -7.25 19.38
CA ALA A 101 23.46 -8.01 19.31
C ALA A 101 22.27 -7.18 18.83
N GLY A 102 22.23 -5.88 19.18
CA GLY A 102 21.22 -4.93 18.73
C GLY A 102 21.14 -4.77 17.22
N MET A 103 22.25 -4.90 16.49
CA MET A 103 22.25 -4.88 15.02
C MET A 103 21.43 -6.05 14.45
N TRP A 104 21.66 -7.26 14.97
CA TRP A 104 20.95 -8.47 14.53
C TRP A 104 19.47 -8.45 14.91
N VAL A 105 19.17 -8.01 16.13
CA VAL A 105 17.78 -7.86 16.60
C VAL A 105 17.03 -6.85 15.73
N GLY A 106 17.63 -5.69 15.47
CA GLY A 106 17.00 -4.68 14.64
C GLY A 106 16.85 -5.15 13.18
N LEU A 107 17.80 -5.91 12.61
CA LEU A 107 17.62 -6.57 11.31
C LEU A 107 16.48 -7.58 11.33
N ALA A 108 16.31 -8.36 12.39
CA ALA A 108 15.18 -9.29 12.53
C ALA A 108 13.84 -8.54 12.56
N ILE A 109 13.77 -7.39 13.25
CA ILE A 109 12.56 -6.55 13.32
C ILE A 109 12.21 -5.94 11.95
N MET A 110 13.14 -5.89 10.99
CA MET A 110 12.87 -5.44 9.60
C MET A 110 11.77 -6.27 8.91
N VAL A 111 11.51 -7.48 9.39
CA VAL A 111 10.38 -8.30 8.92
C VAL A 111 9.03 -7.59 9.09
N VAL A 112 8.89 -6.68 10.06
CA VAL A 112 7.65 -5.95 10.32
C VAL A 112 7.30 -4.99 9.19
N PRO A 113 8.12 -3.97 8.84
CA PRO A 113 7.82 -3.08 7.73
C PRO A 113 7.70 -3.84 6.40
N LEU A 114 8.52 -4.87 6.17
CA LEU A 114 8.42 -5.72 4.98
C LEU A 114 7.11 -6.51 4.93
N GLY A 115 6.68 -7.08 6.05
CA GLY A 115 5.43 -7.81 6.17
C GLY A 115 4.23 -6.91 5.94
N VAL A 116 4.20 -5.73 6.57
CA VAL A 116 3.16 -4.70 6.34
C VAL A 116 3.10 -4.34 4.86
N TRP A 117 4.25 -4.02 4.26
CA TRP A 117 4.32 -3.65 2.85
C TRP A 117 3.84 -4.79 1.94
N GLY A 118 4.31 -6.02 2.14
CA GLY A 118 3.88 -7.18 1.36
C GLY A 118 2.38 -7.46 1.49
N LEU A 119 1.83 -7.44 2.70
CA LEU A 119 0.40 -7.63 2.93
C LEU A 119 -0.45 -6.55 2.24
N THR A 120 0.00 -5.30 2.24
CA THR A 120 -0.73 -4.22 1.57
C THR A 120 -0.75 -4.38 0.05
N ILE A 121 0.35 -4.84 -0.55
CA ILE A 121 0.40 -5.15 -1.99
C ILE A 121 -0.55 -6.30 -2.32
N LEU A 122 -0.49 -7.40 -1.55
CA LEU A 122 -1.36 -8.57 -1.75
C LEU A 122 -2.84 -8.18 -1.69
N TYR A 123 -3.23 -7.32 -0.75
CA TYR A 123 -4.61 -6.89 -0.63
C TYR A 123 -5.04 -5.93 -1.75
N GLY A 124 -4.13 -5.09 -2.27
CA GLY A 124 -4.37 -4.32 -3.49
C GLY A 124 -4.56 -5.20 -4.73
N LEU A 125 -3.70 -6.21 -4.90
CA LEU A 125 -3.81 -7.18 -5.99
C LEU A 125 -5.09 -8.02 -5.92
N TRP A 126 -5.51 -8.37 -4.70
CA TRP A 126 -6.79 -9.04 -4.48
C TRP A 126 -7.96 -8.19 -4.99
N GLY A 127 -7.95 -6.88 -4.72
CA GLY A 127 -8.91 -5.95 -5.30
C GLY A 127 -8.89 -5.91 -6.83
N ALA A 128 -7.69 -5.95 -7.42
CA ALA A 128 -7.53 -6.00 -8.87
C ALA A 128 -8.14 -7.27 -9.50
N ILE A 129 -7.86 -8.45 -8.91
CA ILE A 129 -8.39 -9.73 -9.40
C ILE A 129 -9.92 -9.77 -9.26
N ARG A 130 -10.44 -9.30 -8.12
CA ARG A 130 -11.88 -9.34 -7.83
C ARG A 130 -12.68 -8.46 -8.80
N THR A 131 -12.23 -7.22 -9.00
CA THR A 131 -12.85 -6.29 -9.95
C THR A 131 -12.74 -6.75 -11.39
N LEU A 132 -11.62 -7.40 -11.78
CA LEU A 132 -11.46 -8.00 -13.10
C LEU A 132 -12.44 -9.15 -13.34
N GLY A 133 -12.68 -9.98 -12.32
CA GLY A 133 -13.68 -11.06 -12.34
C GLY A 133 -15.14 -10.56 -12.39
N GLY A 134 -15.38 -9.25 -12.31
CA GLY A 134 -16.71 -8.65 -12.32
C GLY A 134 -17.42 -8.70 -10.97
N HIS A 135 -16.69 -8.98 -9.89
CA HIS A 135 -17.21 -8.88 -8.54
C HIS A 135 -16.91 -7.49 -7.97
N ASP A 136 -17.88 -6.89 -7.29
CA ASP A 136 -17.66 -5.65 -6.56
C ASP A 136 -16.62 -5.88 -5.45
N PHE A 137 -15.68 -4.95 -5.34
CA PHE A 137 -14.66 -4.96 -4.31
C PHE A 137 -14.80 -3.71 -3.44
N GLU A 138 -14.59 -3.92 -2.14
CA GLU A 138 -14.47 -2.85 -1.16
C GLU A 138 -13.33 -3.18 -0.21
N TYR A 139 -12.45 -2.21 0.04
CA TYR A 139 -11.47 -2.32 1.11
C TYR A 139 -12.18 -2.28 2.46
N ALA A 140 -11.91 -3.24 3.35
CA ALA A 140 -12.62 -3.43 4.61
C ALA A 140 -12.61 -2.19 5.53
N ILE A 141 -11.52 -1.42 5.50
CA ILE A 141 -11.33 -0.24 6.36
C ILE A 141 -11.80 1.04 5.66
N ILE A 142 -11.82 1.08 4.33
CA ILE A 142 -12.02 2.31 3.52
C ILE A 142 -13.42 2.36 2.92
N GLY A 143 -14.12 1.22 2.81
CA GLY A 143 -15.43 1.10 2.17
C GLY A 143 -16.49 2.04 2.76
N ASN A 144 -16.39 2.38 4.06
CA ASN A 144 -17.34 3.28 4.71
C ASN A 144 -17.13 4.77 4.38
N TRP A 145 -15.93 5.18 3.93
CA TRP A 145 -15.63 6.59 3.66
C TRP A 145 -16.05 7.02 2.26
N VAL A 146 -15.98 6.09 1.29
CA VAL A 146 -16.25 6.36 -0.13
C VAL A 146 -17.74 6.24 -0.48
N LYS A 147 -18.56 5.57 0.36
CA LYS A 147 -20.02 5.46 0.16
C LYS A 147 -20.79 6.78 0.26
N THR A 148 -20.12 7.86 0.68
CA THR A 148 -20.75 9.16 0.95
C THR A 148 -20.57 10.20 -0.16
N GLN A 149 -19.94 9.85 -1.29
CA GLN A 149 -19.80 10.75 -2.47
C GLN A 149 -20.54 10.24 -3.69
#